data_AF-A0A415MAA6-F1
#
_entry.id   AF-A0A415MAA6-F1
#
_cell.length_a   1.000
_cell.length_b   1.000
_cell.length_c   1.000
_cell.angle_alpha   90.00
_cell.angle_beta   90.00
_cell.angle_gamma   90.00
#
_symmetry.space_group_name_H-M   'P 1'
#
loop_
_entity.id
_entity.type
_entity.pdbx_description
1 polymer ?
#
loop_
_entity_poly.entity_id
_entity_poly.type
_entity_poly.pdbx_seq_one_letter_code
_entity_poly.pdbx_strand_id
1 'polypeptide(L)'
;MAKKHKYKKLCAVVVFVTVMVMIIGILYEINPLNKEKTADEFIKIKNEEYVILSKVDDKVLVVPFEFDKGGKCHLLTSQYSFKNKYEGTYYYIDLNQYPIIKK
;
A
#
# COMPACT_ATOMS: atom_id res chain seq x y z
N MET A 1 53.19 -21.47 -1.46
CA MET A 1 51.99 -21.11 -2.27
C MET A 1 50.64 -21.27 -1.54
N ALA A 2 50.48 -22.19 -0.57
CA ALA A 2 49.19 -22.47 0.09
C ALA A 2 48.54 -21.29 0.86
N LYS A 3 49.34 -20.47 1.56
CA LYS A 3 48.83 -19.30 2.31
C LYS A 3 48.15 -18.27 1.39
N LYS A 4 48.79 -17.93 0.26
CA LYS A 4 48.26 -16.98 -0.75
C LYS A 4 46.92 -17.45 -1.33
N HIS A 5 46.72 -18.76 -1.44
CA HIS A 5 45.48 -19.37 -1.93
C HIS A 5 44.34 -19.34 -0.89
N LYS A 6 44.67 -19.45 0.41
CA LYS A 6 43.70 -19.25 1.51
C LYS A 6 43.22 -17.80 1.59
N TYR A 7 44.12 -16.82 1.44
CA TYR A 7 43.72 -15.40 1.42
C TYR A 7 42.83 -15.04 0.23
N LYS A 8 43.13 -15.58 -0.97
CA LYS A 8 42.26 -15.40 -2.14
C LYS A 8 40.85 -15.97 -1.93
N LYS A 9 40.74 -17.15 -1.30
CA LYS A 9 39.43 -17.75 -0.96
C LYS A 9 38.68 -16.93 0.09
N LEU A 10 39.39 -16.43 1.10
CA LEU A 10 38.80 -15.58 2.14
C LEU A 10 38.28 -14.25 1.54
N CYS A 11 39.07 -13.59 0.69
CA CYS A 11 38.62 -12.38 -0.02
C CYS A 11 37.39 -12.64 -0.90
N ALA A 12 37.36 -13.77 -1.61
CA ALA A 12 36.20 -14.12 -2.44
C ALA A 12 34.92 -14.29 -1.60
N VAL A 13 35.03 -14.91 -0.42
CA VAL A 13 33.89 -15.06 0.51
C VAL A 13 33.41 -13.71 1.02
N VAL A 14 34.33 -12.83 1.43
CA VAL A 14 33.97 -11.48 1.91
C VAL A 14 33.26 -10.70 0.82
N VAL A 15 33.80 -10.67 -0.41
CA VAL A 15 33.18 -9.99 -1.55
C VAL A 15 31.78 -10.55 -1.83
N PHE A 16 31.62 -11.87 -1.82
CA PHE A 16 30.33 -12.51 -2.02
C PHE A 16 29.29 -12.12 -0.97
N VAL A 17 29.69 -12.10 0.32
CA VAL A 17 28.80 -11.68 1.41
C VAL A 17 28.40 -10.22 1.24
N THR A 18 29.33 -9.32 0.90
CA THR A 18 28.99 -7.90 0.65
C THR A 18 28.03 -7.73 -0.52
N VAL A 19 28.20 -8.48 -1.62
CA VAL A 19 27.27 -8.43 -2.76
C VAL A 19 25.89 -8.94 -2.36
N MET A 20 25.81 -10.01 -1.56
CA MET A 20 24.52 -10.52 -1.06
C MET A 20 23.81 -9.52 -0.16
N VAL A 21 24.52 -8.87 0.77
CA VAL A 21 23.95 -7.82 1.64
C VAL A 21 23.45 -6.64 0.79
N MET A 22 24.19 -6.25 -0.24
CA MET A 22 23.79 -5.18 -1.15
C MET A 22 22.51 -5.55 -1.93
N ILE A 23 22.43 -6.77 -2.48
CA ILE A 23 21.24 -7.26 -3.18
C ILE A 23 20.03 -7.31 -2.24
N ILE A 24 20.21 -7.83 -1.02
CA ILE A 24 19.14 -7.88 -0.02
C ILE A 24 18.67 -6.47 0.35
N GLY A 25 19.61 -5.54 0.58
CA GLY A 25 19.29 -4.13 0.83
C GLY A 25 18.47 -3.50 -0.29
N ILE A 26 18.90 -3.69 -1.54
CA ILE A 26 18.17 -3.22 -2.73
C ILE A 26 16.78 -3.87 -2.81
N LEU A 27 16.65 -5.18 -2.54
CA LEU A 27 15.35 -5.85 -2.54
C LEU A 27 14.43 -5.32 -1.43
N TYR A 28 14.96 -5.03 -0.24
CA TYR A 28 14.21 -4.42 0.87
C TYR A 28 13.82 -2.96 0.61
N GLU A 29 14.65 -2.22 -0.12
CA GLU A 29 14.44 -0.81 -0.50
C GLU A 29 13.61 -0.65 -1.79
N ILE A 30 13.49 -1.70 -2.60
CA ILE A 30 12.48 -1.81 -3.66
C ILE A 30 11.14 -2.33 -3.10
N ASN A 31 11.16 -3.16 -2.04
CA ASN A 31 9.93 -3.60 -1.36
C ASN A 31 9.09 -2.53 -0.62
N PRO A 32 9.50 -1.27 -0.36
CA PRO A 32 8.63 -0.21 0.11
C PRO A 32 7.76 0.36 -1.02
N LEU A 33 8.11 0.14 -2.30
CA LEU A 33 7.28 0.59 -3.43
C LEU A 33 5.93 -0.16 -3.52
N ASN A 34 5.79 -1.27 -2.79
CA ASN A 34 4.54 -2.00 -2.63
C ASN A 34 3.81 -1.70 -1.31
N LYS A 35 4.38 -0.89 -0.41
CA LYS A 35 3.71 -0.46 0.83
C LYS A 35 3.04 0.90 0.72
N GLU A 36 3.38 1.69 -0.28
CA GLU A 36 2.51 2.76 -0.79
C GLU A 36 1.26 2.23 -1.53
N LYS A 37 1.07 0.90 -1.57
CA LYS A 37 -0.19 0.32 -2.03
C LYS A 37 -1.32 0.72 -1.08
N THR A 38 -2.20 1.57 -1.62
CA THR A 38 -3.65 1.41 -1.45
C THR A 38 -4.16 1.41 -0.02
N ALA A 39 -3.63 2.28 0.84
CA ALA A 39 -4.40 2.71 1.99
C ALA A 39 -5.50 3.64 1.46
N ASP A 40 -6.63 3.06 1.05
CA ASP A 40 -7.80 3.85 0.70
C ASP A 40 -8.31 4.52 1.98
N GLU A 41 -8.63 5.81 1.87
CA GLU A 41 -9.12 6.58 2.99
C GLU A 41 -10.64 6.45 3.07
N PHE A 42 -11.13 6.14 4.26
CA PHE A 42 -12.54 5.94 4.53
C PHE A 42 -13.03 7.00 5.51
N ILE A 43 -14.32 7.28 5.43
CA ILE A 43 -15.01 8.20 6.32
C ILE A 43 -16.28 7.56 6.85
N LYS A 44 -16.45 7.63 8.16
CA LYS A 44 -17.66 7.22 8.85
C LYS A 44 -18.45 8.45 9.28
N ILE A 45 -19.62 8.64 8.69
CA ILE A 45 -20.55 9.72 9.07
C ILE A 45 -21.79 9.07 9.67
N LYS A 46 -22.01 9.28 10.97
CA LYS A 46 -23.06 8.61 11.74
C LYS A 46 -22.91 7.08 11.66
N ASN A 47 -23.86 6.37 11.04
CA ASN A 47 -23.86 4.92 10.89
C ASN A 47 -23.49 4.46 9.46
N GLU A 48 -23.06 5.37 8.59
CA GLU A 48 -22.71 5.07 7.22
C GLU A 48 -21.21 5.25 6.99
N GLU A 49 -20.63 4.36 6.18
CA GLU A 49 -19.22 4.36 5.83
C GLU A 49 -19.06 4.53 4.32
N TYR A 50 -18.05 5.30 3.94
CA TYR A 50 -17.77 5.62 2.55
C TYR A 50 -16.26 5.59 2.28
N VAL A 51 -15.90 5.29 1.03
CA VAL A 51 -14.54 5.48 0.52
C VAL A 51 -14.41 6.89 -0.03
N ILE A 52 -13.31 7.57 0.30
CA ILE A 52 -12.98 8.89 -0.24
C ILE A 52 -12.23 8.71 -1.55
N LEU A 53 -12.77 9.29 -2.62
CA LEU A 53 -12.11 9.31 -3.93
C LEU A 53 -11.27 10.57 -4.14
N SER A 54 -11.68 11.69 -3.54
CA SER A 54 -10.97 12.97 -3.65
C SER A 54 -11.38 13.94 -2.55
N LYS A 55 -10.52 14.93 -2.29
CA LYS A 55 -10.76 16.03 -1.34
C LYS A 55 -10.66 17.35 -2.10
N VAL A 56 -11.68 18.21 -2.01
CA VAL A 56 -11.74 19.51 -2.69
C VAL A 56 -12.26 20.57 -1.71
N ASP A 57 -11.45 21.58 -1.44
CA ASP A 57 -11.77 22.68 -0.51
C ASP A 57 -12.27 22.22 0.85
N ASP A 58 -13.56 22.41 1.15
CA ASP A 58 -14.27 22.04 2.37
C ASP A 58 -15.07 20.74 2.24
N LYS A 59 -14.92 20.03 1.11
CA LYS A 59 -15.68 18.83 0.77
C LYS A 59 -14.80 17.64 0.45
N VAL A 60 -15.38 16.46 0.59
CA VAL A 60 -14.82 15.19 0.15
C VAL A 60 -15.79 14.51 -0.80
N LEU A 61 -15.27 14.03 -1.94
CA LEU A 61 -15.99 13.17 -2.86
C LEU A 61 -15.91 11.74 -2.33
N VAL A 62 -17.06 11.16 -2.03
CA VAL A 62 -17.14 9.83 -1.43
C VAL A 62 -18.07 8.92 -2.22
N VAL A 63 -17.83 7.61 -2.11
CA VAL A 63 -18.68 6.57 -2.70
C VAL A 63 -18.97 5.48 -1.68
N PRO A 64 -20.18 4.88 -1.72
CA PRO A 64 -20.44 3.67 -0.97
C PRO A 64 -19.62 2.51 -1.55
N PHE A 65 -19.35 1.53 -0.70
CA PHE A 65 -18.53 0.38 -1.05
C PHE A 65 -19.10 -0.90 -0.45
N GLU A 66 -18.75 -2.03 -1.07
CA GLU A 66 -19.13 -3.36 -0.59
C GLU A 66 -17.94 -4.31 -0.71
N PHE A 67 -17.79 -5.21 0.25
CA PHE A 67 -16.84 -6.32 0.13
C PHE A 67 -17.54 -7.56 -0.42
N ASP A 68 -16.94 -8.20 -1.42
CA ASP A 68 -17.42 -9.52 -1.85
C ASP A 68 -16.97 -10.64 -0.89
N LYS A 69 -17.46 -11.86 -1.14
CA LYS A 69 -17.10 -13.06 -0.36
C LYS A 69 -15.60 -13.37 -0.38
N GLY A 70 -14.85 -12.85 -1.34
CA GLY A 70 -13.40 -13.00 -1.45
C GLY A 70 -12.61 -11.88 -0.78
N GLY A 71 -13.29 -10.93 -0.11
CA GLY A 71 -12.66 -9.78 0.53
C GLY A 71 -12.23 -8.68 -0.44
N LYS A 72 -12.72 -8.69 -1.69
CA LYS A 72 -12.43 -7.64 -2.66
C LYS A 72 -13.41 -6.48 -2.48
N CYS A 73 -12.89 -5.26 -2.45
CA CYS A 73 -13.69 -4.04 -2.32
C CYS A 73 -14.28 -3.63 -3.68
N HIS A 74 -15.57 -3.31 -3.70
CA HIS A 74 -16.31 -2.82 -4.86
C HIS A 74 -16.78 -1.39 -4.57
N LEU A 75 -16.32 -0.44 -5.36
CA LEU A 75 -16.68 0.98 -5.26
C LEU A 75 -17.87 1.27 -6.17
N LEU A 76 -18.98 1.73 -5.59
CA LEU A 76 -20.22 2.02 -6.31
C LEU A 76 -20.21 3.48 -6.81
N THR A 77 -19.43 3.72 -7.87
CA THR A 77 -19.18 5.09 -8.36
C THR A 77 -20.39 5.80 -8.96
N SER A 78 -21.45 5.08 -9.34
CA SER A 78 -22.73 5.70 -9.72
C SER A 78 -23.46 6.39 -8.57
N GLN A 79 -23.12 6.06 -7.32
CA GLN A 79 -23.74 6.61 -6.12
C GLN A 79 -22.81 7.60 -5.40
N TYR A 80 -21.97 8.30 -6.15
CA TYR A 80 -21.06 9.28 -5.57
C TYR A 80 -21.81 10.44 -4.89
N SER A 81 -21.21 11.00 -3.85
CA SER A 81 -21.73 12.19 -3.19
C SER A 81 -20.62 13.04 -2.63
N PHE A 82 -20.89 14.34 -2.45
CA PHE A 82 -19.99 15.23 -1.72
C PHE A 82 -20.43 15.32 -0.26
N LYS A 83 -19.50 15.15 0.67
CA LYS A 83 -19.71 15.33 2.11
C LYS A 83 -18.83 16.46 2.63
N ASN A 84 -19.23 17.08 3.73
CA ASN A 84 -18.40 18.07 4.41
C ASN A 84 -17.16 17.38 5.00
N LYS A 85 -15.97 17.93 4.75
CA LYS A 85 -14.71 17.31 5.22
C LYS A 85 -14.50 17.37 6.74
N TYR A 86 -15.28 18.18 7.44
CA TYR A 86 -15.21 18.33 8.89
C TYR A 86 -16.21 17.44 9.63
N GLU A 87 -16.99 16.65 8.89
CA GLU A 87 -17.95 15.70 9.46
C GLU A 87 -17.38 14.29 9.51
N GLY A 88 -17.72 13.54 10.55
CA GLY A 88 -17.39 12.12 10.66
C GLY A 88 -15.96 11.83 11.13
N THR A 89 -15.62 10.55 11.12
CA THR A 89 -14.30 10.03 11.55
C THR A 89 -13.58 9.42 10.36
N TYR A 90 -12.33 9.84 10.16
CA TYR A 90 -11.47 9.36 9.08
C TYR A 90 -10.59 8.20 9.56
N TYR A 91 -10.42 7.20 8.71
CA TYR A 91 -9.57 6.04 8.98
C TYR A 91 -9.10 5.42 7.66
N TYR A 92 -8.08 4.58 7.74
CA TYR A 92 -7.48 3.89 6.60
C TYR A 92 -7.74 2.39 6.72
N ILE A 93 -8.05 1.74 5.61
CA ILE A 93 -8.11 0.28 5.53
C ILE A 93 -7.06 -0.18 4.53
N ASP A 94 -6.21 -1.10 4.96
CA ASP A 94 -5.29 -1.81 4.08
C ASP A 94 -6.08 -2.84 3.25
N LEU A 95 -6.22 -2.56 1.95
CA LEU A 95 -6.86 -3.50 1.03
C LEU A 95 -5.85 -4.55 0.54
N ASN A 96 -6.21 -5.83 0.70
CA ASN A 96 -5.41 -6.95 0.19
C ASN A 96 -5.33 -6.96 -1.35
N GLN A 97 -6.27 -6.30 -2.04
CA GLN A 97 -6.37 -6.21 -3.49
C GLN A 97 -6.92 -4.85 -3.92
N TYR A 98 -6.54 -4.40 -5.13
CA TYR A 98 -7.08 -3.18 -5.71
C TYR A 98 -8.62 -3.24 -5.80
N PRO A 99 -9.33 -2.14 -5.44
CA PRO A 99 -10.77 -2.07 -5.53
C PRO A 99 -11.27 -2.16 -6.98
N ILE A 100 -12.47 -2.70 -7.16
CA ILE A 100 -13.17 -2.74 -8.44
C ILE A 100 -14.12 -1.55 -8.53
N ILE A 101 -14.05 -0.81 -9.62
CA ILE A 101 -15.02 0.25 -9.92
C ILE A 101 -16.26 -0.40 -10.54
N LYS A 102 -17.39 -0.29 -9.85
CA LYS A 102 -18.72 -0.59 -10.41
C LYS A 102 -19.39 0.71 -10.85
N LYS A 103 -19.95 0.67 -12.05
CA LYS A 103 -20.83 1.70 -12.60
C LYS A 103 -22.26 1.37 -12.24
#